data_AF-A4EA81-F1
#
_entry.id   AF-A4EA81-F1
#
_cell.length_a   1.000
_cell.length_b   1.000
_cell.length_c   1.000
_cell.angle_alpha   90.00
_cell.angle_beta   90.00
_cell.angle_gamma   90.00
#
_symmetry.space_group_name_H-M   'P 1'
#
loop_
_entity.id
_entity.type
_entity.pdbx_description
1 polymer ?
#
loop_
_entity_poly.entity_id
_entity_poly.type
_entity_poly.pdbx_seq_one_letter_code
_entity_poly.pdbx_strand_id
1 'polypeptide(L)' 'MFKVELENGHSVLCNISGKIRMNYIRILPGDRVVVELSPYDLTRGRITYRYK' A
#
# COMPACT_ATOMS: atom_id res chain seq x y z
N MET A 1 2.92 9.33 1.20
CA MET A 1 3.45 8.24 0.35
C MET A 1 4.11 7.24 1.27
N PHE A 2 3.85 5.95 1.09
CA PHE A 2 4.42 4.88 1.89
C PHE A 2 5.27 4.00 1.00
N LYS A 3 6.46 3.62 1.47
CA LYS A 3 7.28 2.62 0.80
C LYS A 3 6.83 1.25 1.30
N VAL A 4 6.35 0.41 0.38
CA VAL A 4 5.93 -0.96 0.69
C VAL A 4 6.89 -1.91 0.01
N GLU A 5 7.38 -2.88 0.75
CA GLU A 5 8.17 -3.98 0.22
C GLU A 5 7.23 -5.15 -0.05
N LEU A 6 7.16 -5.58 -1.32
CA LEU A 6 6.46 -6.80 -1.67
C LEU A 6 7.34 -8.01 -1.36
N GLU A 7 6.70 -9.18 -1.20
CA GLU A 7 7.38 -10.45 -0.95
C GLU A 7 8.39 -10.81 -2.05
N ASN A 8 8.20 -10.26 -3.26
CA ASN A 8 9.10 -10.42 -4.40
C ASN A 8 10.38 -9.57 -4.31
N GLY A 9 10.59 -8.81 -3.23
CA GLY A 9 11.77 -7.93 -3.04
C GLY A 9 11.66 -6.58 -3.75
N HIS A 10 10.55 -6.30 -4.43
CA HIS A 10 10.31 -5.01 -5.07
C HIS A 10 9.83 -3.98 -4.05
N SER A 11 10.48 -2.81 -4.05
CA SER A 11 10.00 -1.64 -3.32
C SER A 11 9.04 -0.82 -4.19
N VAL A 12 7.84 -0.58 -3.70
CA VAL A 12 6.80 0.17 -4.42
C VAL A 12 6.40 1.40 -3.62
N LEU A 13 6.21 2.51 -4.34
CA LEU A 13 5.69 3.75 -3.79
C LEU A 13 4.17 3.70 -3.83
N CYS A 14 3.58 3.60 -2.64
CA CYS A 14 2.15 3.40 -2.49
C CYS A 14 1.47 4.64 -1.89
N ASN A 15 0.31 4.96 -2.45
CA ASN A 15 -0.59 5.96 -1.89
C ASN A 15 -1.77 5.29 -1.20
N ILE A 16 -2.25 5.92 -0.15
CA ILE A 16 -3.40 5.44 0.62
C ILE A 16 -4.67 5.65 -0.22
N SER A 17 -5.53 4.63 -0.31
CA SER A 17 -6.87 4.79 -0.88
C SER A 17 -7.73 5.74 -0.05
N GLY A 18 -8.64 6.48 -0.70
CA GLY A 18 -9.58 7.39 -0.03
C GLY A 18 -10.38 6.70 1.08
N LYS A 19 -10.73 5.41 0.89
CA LYS A 19 -11.46 4.61 1.88
C LYS A 19 -10.69 4.46 3.21
N ILE A 20 -9.37 4.23 3.14
CA ILE A 20 -8.52 4.12 4.34
C ILE A 20 -8.42 5.47 5.06
N ARG A 21 -8.34 6.58 4.31
CA ARG A 21 -8.37 7.93 4.89
C ARG A 21 -9.69 8.21 5.60
N MET A 22 -10.82 7.87 4.98
CA MET A 22 -12.16 8.06 5.59
C MET A 22 -12.35 7.22 6.84
N ASN A 23 -11.83 5.98 6.85
CA ASN A 23 -11.93 5.08 8.00
C ASN A 23 -10.85 5.32 9.08
N TYR A 24 -10.04 6.38 8.95
CA TYR A 24 -8.97 6.71 9.91
C TYR A 24 -8.00 5.56 10.22
N ILE A 25 -7.82 4.64 9.26
CA ILE A 25 -6.91 3.50 9.43
C ILE A 25 -5.48 4.03 9.33
N ARG A 26 -4.76 4.02 10.45
CA ARG A 26 -3.33 4.34 10.50
C ARG A 26 -2.54 3.17 9.95
N ILE A 27 -1.53 3.46 9.12
CA ILE A 27 -0.57 2.47 8.63
C ILE A 27 0.74 2.74 9.35
N LEU A 28 1.23 1.73 10.06
CA LEU A 28 2.52 1.74 10.76
C LEU A 28 3.53 0.87 10.01
N PRO A 29 4.83 1.17 10.11
CA PRO A 29 5.86 0.30 9.56
C PRO A 29 5.78 -1.10 10.22
N GLY A 30 5.75 -2.15 9.41
CA GLY A 30 5.57 -3.54 9.86
C GLY A 30 4.15 -4.10 9.67
N ASP A 31 3.17 -3.25 9.33
CA ASP A 31 1.83 -3.70 9.01
C ASP A 31 1.77 -4.42 7.66
N ARG A 32 1.00 -5.50 7.61
CA ARG A 32 0.66 -6.18 6.36
C ARG A 32 -0.48 -5.44 5.66
N VAL A 33 -0.22 -5.04 4.42
CA VAL A 33 -1.17 -4.26 3.62
C VAL A 33 -1.38 -4.89 2.25
N VAL A 34 -2.60 -4.80 1.75
CA VAL A 34 -2.93 -5.15 0.36
C VAL A 34 -2.66 -3.94 -0.51
N VAL A 35 -1.84 -4.16 -1.54
CA VAL A 35 -1.50 -3.15 -2.53
C VAL A 35 -2.05 -3.60 -3.88
N GLU A 36 -2.81 -2.72 -4.53
CA GLU A 36 -3.12 -2.84 -5.96
C GLU A 36 -2.06 -2.10 -6.76
N LEU A 37 -1.46 -2.78 -7.73
CA LEU A 37 -0.46 -2.21 -8.63
C LEU A 37 -1.13 -1.76 -9.92
N SER A 38 -0.64 -0.65 -10.49
CA SER A 38 -1.02 -0.30 -11.85
C SER A 38 -0.36 -1.29 -12.82
N PRO A 39 -1.10 -1.83 -13.81
CA PRO A 39 -0.53 -2.77 -14.80
C PRO A 39 0.53 -2.14 -15.70
N TYR A 40 0.58 -0.80 -15.75
CA TYR A 40 1.55 -0.03 -16.54
C TYR A 40 2.81 0.34 -15.77
N ASP A 41 2.71 0.51 -14.45
CA ASP A 41 3.80 0.97 -13.58
C ASP A 41 3.86 0.11 -12.33
N LEU A 42 4.75 -0.89 -12.34
CA LEU A 42 5.00 -1.78 -11.19
C LEU A 42 5.66 -1.05 -10.00
N THR A 43 6.11 0.19 -10.19
CA THR A 43 6.73 1.01 -9.14
C THR A 43 5.73 1.82 -8.32
N ARG A 44 4.47 1.91 -8.77
CA ARG A 44 3.42 2.69 -8.12
C ARG A 44 2.23 1.79 -7.76
N GLY A 45 1.76 1.96 -6.54
CA GLY A 45 0.65 1.19 -6.00
C GLY A 45 -0.36 2.02 -5.22
N ARG A 46 -1.50 1.40 -4.96
CA ARG A 46 -2.53 1.93 -4.06
C ARG A 46 -2.79 0.93 -2.94
N ILE A 47 -2.71 1.41 -1.70
CA ILE A 47 -3.06 0.60 -0.53
C ILE A 47 -4.58 0.59 -0.40
N THR A 48 -5.18 -0.58 -0.53
CA THR A 48 -6.64 -0.77 -0.44
C THR A 48 -7.08 -1.28 0.92
N TYR A 49 -6.27 -2.12 1.56
CA TYR A 49 -6.62 -2.77 2.81
C TYR A 49 -5.41 -2.96 3.73
N ARG A 50 -5.66 -3.00 5.04
CA ARG A 50 -4.68 -3.35 6.07
C ARG A 50 -5.18 -4.61 6.78
N TYR A 51 -4.35 -5.64 6.86
CA TYR A 51 -4.63 -6.82 7.67
C TYR A 51 -4.34 -6.52 9.16
N LYS A 52 -5.13 -7.14 10.03
CA LYS A 52 -4.96 -7.08 11.49
C LYS A 52 -3.91 -8.08 11.95
#